data_AF-A0A937Y8S6-F1
#
_entry.id   AF-A0A937Y8S6-F1
#
_cell.length_a   1.000
_cell.length_b   1.000
_cell.length_c   1.000
_cell.angle_alpha   90.00
_cell.angle_beta   90.00
_cell.angle_gamma   90.00
#
_symmetry.space_group_name_H-M   'P 1'
#
loop_
_entity.id
_entity.type
_entity.pdbx_description
1 polymer ?
#
loop_
_entity_poly.entity_id
_entity_poly.type
_entity_poly.pdbx_seq_one_letter_code
_entity_poly.pdbx_strand_id
1 'polypeptide(L)'
;MERRLRLCRIGRFKPMADFDWNWPAEIDRDVIERALTLEFVREARNLVLVGNNGLGKTMIGKNIAHAAVQAGYSVLFRTATDILEDLQCDSPELRRRKLRAYGHPALLCIDEVG
;
A
#
# COMPACT_ATOMS: atom_id res chain seq x y z
N MET A 1 19.09 -1.38 -0.63
CA MET A 1 18.00 -0.37 -0.58
C MET A 1 17.30 -0.23 -1.94
N GLU A 2 18.00 0.19 -3.00
CA GLU A 2 17.41 0.50 -4.31
C GLU A 2 16.60 -0.62 -4.99
N ARG A 3 16.96 -1.89 -4.77
CA ARG A 3 16.21 -3.03 -5.33
C ARG A 3 14.80 -3.14 -4.75
N ARG A 4 14.62 -2.87 -3.45
CA ARG A 4 13.31 -2.94 -2.79
C ARG A 4 12.40 -1.79 -3.22
N LEU A 5 12.95 -0.57 -3.37
CA LEU A 5 12.21 0.58 -3.90
C LEU A 5 11.73 0.35 -5.33
N ARG A 6 12.59 -0.20 -6.21
CA ARG A 6 12.19 -0.57 -7.58
C ARG A 6 11.09 -1.63 -7.62
N LEU A 7 11.16 -2.64 -6.76
CA LEU A 7 10.15 -3.71 -6.71
C LEU A 7 8.81 -3.25 -6.12
N CYS A 8 8.85 -2.26 -5.22
CA CYS A 8 7.65 -1.70 -4.58
C CYS A 8 6.71 -1.02 -5.60
N ARG A 9 7.25 -0.46 -6.70
CA ARG A 9 6.49 0.16 -7.81
C ARG A 9 5.53 1.30 -7.38
N ILE A 10 5.87 2.04 -6.32
CA ILE A 10 5.06 3.14 -5.78
C ILE A 10 5.05 4.43 -6.61
N GLY A 11 5.97 4.57 -7.58
CA GLY A 11 6.09 5.77 -8.41
C GLY A 11 6.47 7.01 -7.61
N ARG A 12 6.17 8.20 -8.15
CA ARG A 12 6.32 9.48 -7.43
C ARG A 12 5.12 9.74 -6.52
N PHE A 13 5.35 10.38 -5.38
CA PHE A 13 4.33 10.76 -4.42
C PHE A 13 4.79 11.97 -3.59
N LYS A 14 3.82 12.68 -3.00
CA LYS A 14 4.07 13.78 -2.06
C LYS A 14 4.47 13.20 -0.69
N PRO A 15 5.57 13.65 -0.07
CA PRO A 15 5.96 13.19 1.27
C PRO A 15 4.89 13.49 2.31
N MET A 16 4.80 12.63 3.34
CA MET A 16 3.88 12.83 4.46
C MET A 16 4.15 14.14 5.21
N ALA A 17 5.41 14.58 5.26
CA ALA A 17 5.78 15.86 5.90
C ALA A 17 5.06 17.07 5.28
N ASP A 18 4.64 16.97 4.03
CA ASP A 18 3.93 18.05 3.32
C ASP A 18 2.40 17.87 3.35
N PHE A 19 1.88 16.86 4.05
CA PHE A 19 0.44 16.63 4.17
C PHE A 19 -0.23 17.73 5.00
N ASP A 20 -1.33 18.29 4.49
CA ASP A 20 -2.10 19.31 5.20
C ASP A 20 -3.07 18.64 6.16
N TRP A 21 -2.76 18.65 7.46
CA TRP A 21 -3.61 18.04 8.48
C TRP A 21 -4.92 18.81 8.75
N ASN A 22 -5.09 20.02 8.20
CA ASN A 22 -6.37 20.72 8.26
C ASN A 22 -7.36 20.22 7.19
N TRP A 23 -6.96 19.24 6.38
CA TRP A 23 -7.79 18.64 5.35
C TRP A 23 -7.49 17.14 5.22
N PRO A 24 -8.50 16.25 5.08
CA PRO A 24 -9.93 16.50 5.12
C PRO A 24 -10.46 16.88 6.51
N ALA A 25 -11.71 17.32 6.58
CA ALA A 25 -12.37 17.75 7.82
C ALA A 25 -12.42 16.65 8.90
N GLU A 26 -12.43 15.39 8.50
CA GLU A 26 -12.34 14.23 9.39
C GLU A 26 -11.20 13.32 8.94
N ILE A 27 -10.11 13.34 9.69
CA ILE A 27 -9.00 12.39 9.58
C ILE A 27 -8.46 12.07 10.97
N ASP A 28 -8.37 10.78 11.30
CA ASP A 28 -7.76 10.34 12.55
C ASP A 28 -6.23 10.38 12.41
N ARG A 29 -5.65 11.52 12.78
CA ARG A 29 -4.20 11.76 12.70
C ARG A 29 -3.40 10.72 13.48
N ASP A 30 -3.85 10.36 14.68
CA ASP A 30 -3.14 9.41 15.54
C ASP A 30 -3.08 8.02 14.90
N VAL A 31 -4.15 7.58 14.24
CA VAL A 31 -4.16 6.33 13.47
C VAL A 31 -3.16 6.37 12.32
N ILE A 32 -3.10 7.48 11.56
CA ILE A 32 -2.17 7.60 10.43
C ILE A 32 -0.72 7.66 10.91
N GLU A 33 -0.42 8.42 11.95
CA GLU A 33 0.92 8.49 12.54
C GLU A 33 1.36 7.14 13.09
N ARG A 34 0.48 6.41 13.81
CA ARG A 34 0.76 5.03 14.24
C ARG A 34 1.01 4.09 13.06
N ALA A 35 0.23 4.20 11.97
CA ALA A 35 0.44 3.38 10.78
C ALA A 35 1.83 3.62 10.15
N LEU A 36 2.34 4.85 10.17
CA LEU A 36 3.69 5.18 9.69
C LEU A 36 4.82 4.58 10.54
N THR A 37 4.54 4.22 11.80
CA THR A 37 5.49 3.45 12.63
C THR A 37 5.58 1.97 12.24
N LEU A 38 4.69 1.51 11.35
CA LEU A 38 4.57 0.13 10.86
C LEU A 38 4.19 -0.89 11.94
N GLU A 39 3.64 -0.43 13.07
CA GLU A 39 3.16 -1.31 14.15
C GLU A 39 2.17 -2.36 13.64
N PHE A 40 1.22 -1.95 12.78
CA PHE A 40 0.24 -2.86 12.18
C PHE A 40 0.88 -4.01 11.38
N VAL A 41 2.03 -3.77 10.73
CA VAL A 41 2.77 -4.81 9.98
C VAL A 41 3.36 -5.83 10.95
N ARG A 42 3.91 -5.37 12.09
CA ARG A 42 4.51 -6.23 13.12
C ARG A 42 3.46 -7.11 13.81
N GLU A 43 2.26 -6.58 13.99
CA GLU A 43 1.13 -7.28 14.60
C GLU A 43 0.31 -8.12 13.61
N ALA A 44 0.71 -8.16 12.33
CA ALA A 44 -0.03 -8.83 11.25
C ALA A 44 -1.50 -8.37 11.15
N ARG A 45 -1.74 -7.07 11.36
CA ARG A 45 -3.07 -6.44 11.18
C ARG A 45 -3.20 -5.83 9.79
N ASN A 46 -4.44 -5.68 9.33
CA ASN A 46 -4.75 -4.95 8.11
C ASN A 46 -5.04 -3.48 8.41
N LEU A 47 -4.58 -2.59 7.54
CA LEU A 47 -4.95 -1.18 7.55
C LEU A 47 -5.86 -0.90 6.35
N VAL A 48 -7.03 -0.32 6.59
CA VAL A 48 -7.98 0.07 5.54
C VAL A 48 -8.22 1.57 5.65
N LEU A 49 -7.94 2.28 4.56
CA LEU A 49 -8.20 3.72 4.44
C LEU A 49 -9.54 3.91 3.71
N VAL A 50 -10.53 4.46 4.40
CA VAL A 50 -11.88 4.70 3.85
C VAL A 50 -12.13 6.20 3.78
N GLY A 51 -12.67 6.67 2.66
CA GLY A 51 -13.04 8.08 2.47
C GLY A 51 -13.34 8.39 1.02
N ASN A 52 -13.86 9.60 0.75
CA ASN A 52 -14.19 10.04 -0.61
C ASN A 52 -12.95 10.16 -1.51
N ASN A 53 -13.18 10.26 -2.81
CA ASN A 53 -12.12 10.45 -3.79
C ASN A 53 -11.40 11.76 -3.57
N GLY A 54 -10.09 11.74 -3.82
CA GLY A 54 -9.26 12.92 -3.69
C GLY A 54 -9.04 13.40 -2.26
N LEU A 55 -9.07 12.52 -1.23
CA LEU A 55 -8.72 12.86 0.16
C LEU A 55 -7.30 12.44 0.59
N GLY A 56 -6.43 12.12 -0.37
CA GLY A 56 -5.05 11.74 -0.09
C GLY A 56 -4.82 10.27 0.31
N LYS A 57 -5.83 9.39 0.25
CA LYS A 57 -5.71 7.95 0.58
C LYS A 57 -4.52 7.27 -0.11
N THR A 58 -4.41 7.40 -1.44
CA THR A 58 -3.29 6.88 -2.24
C THR A 58 -1.95 7.48 -1.80
N MET A 59 -1.91 8.77 -1.46
CA MET A 59 -0.70 9.44 -1.01
C MET A 59 -0.23 8.88 0.34
N ILE A 60 -1.15 8.73 1.30
CA ILE A 60 -0.89 8.13 2.61
C ILE A 60 -0.41 6.68 2.44
N GLY A 61 -1.13 5.87 1.65
CA GLY A 61 -0.74 4.48 1.36
C GLY A 61 0.66 4.37 0.77
N LYS A 62 1.04 5.26 -0.15
CA LYS A 62 2.40 5.31 -0.72
C LYS A 62 3.46 5.70 0.30
N ASN A 63 3.16 6.62 1.22
CA ASN A 63 4.10 6.98 2.29
C ASN A 63 4.31 5.82 3.28
N ILE A 64 3.24 5.09 3.63
CA ILE A 64 3.35 3.89 4.47
C ILE A 64 4.18 2.81 3.76
N ALA A 65 3.92 2.55 2.48
CA ALA A 65 4.69 1.62 1.66
C ALA A 65 6.18 2.02 1.59
N HIS A 66 6.46 3.31 1.44
CA HIS A 66 7.81 3.85 1.44
C HIS A 66 8.51 3.64 2.79
N ALA A 67 7.86 3.97 3.90
CA ALA A 67 8.37 3.73 5.25
C ALA A 67 8.69 2.24 5.48
N ALA A 68 7.81 1.34 5.03
CA ALA A 68 8.02 -0.11 5.10
C ALA A 68 9.25 -0.56 4.30
N VAL A 69 9.46 -0.03 3.09
CA VAL A 69 10.67 -0.31 2.31
C VAL A 69 11.93 0.20 3.01
N GLN A 70 11.89 1.40 3.60
CA GLN A 70 13.02 1.97 4.35
C GLN A 70 13.36 1.14 5.59
N ALA A 71 12.35 0.59 6.25
CA ALA A 71 12.51 -0.34 7.38
C ALA A 71 12.95 -1.76 6.95
N GLY A 72 13.11 -2.02 5.65
CA GLY A 72 13.66 -3.27 5.13
C GLY A 72 12.63 -4.34 4.77
N TYR A 73 11.33 -4.07 4.90
CA TYR A 73 10.27 -4.99 4.51
C TYR A 73 10.21 -5.19 2.99
N SER A 74 9.76 -6.38 2.57
CA SER A 74 9.33 -6.60 1.19
C SER A 74 7.94 -6.01 1.02
N VAL A 75 7.78 -5.11 0.04
CA VAL A 75 6.52 -4.41 -0.21
C VAL A 75 6.14 -4.54 -1.68
N LEU A 76 4.85 -4.73 -1.95
CA LEU A 76 4.29 -4.68 -3.29
C LEU A 76 3.12 -3.70 -3.32
N PHE A 77 3.21 -2.67 -4.16
CA PHE A 77 2.10 -1.74 -4.41
C PHE A 77 1.47 -2.06 -5.77
N ARG A 78 0.15 -2.24 -5.78
CA ARG A 78 -0.66 -2.57 -6.97
C ARG A 78 -2.03 -1.94 -6.91
N THR A 79 -2.61 -1.69 -8.07
CA THR A 79 -4.05 -1.39 -8.14
C THR A 79 -4.85 -2.68 -8.02
N ALA A 80 -6.10 -2.60 -7.55
CA ALA A 80 -7.01 -3.74 -7.59
C ALA A 80 -7.20 -4.26 -9.02
N THR A 81 -7.31 -3.36 -10.00
CA THR A 81 -7.40 -3.70 -11.43
C THR A 81 -6.20 -4.51 -11.91
N ASP A 82 -4.97 -4.08 -11.60
CA ASP A 82 -3.75 -4.81 -11.99
C ASP A 82 -3.74 -6.24 -11.42
N ILE A 83 -4.23 -6.41 -10.18
CA ILE A 83 -4.32 -7.72 -9.54
C ILE A 83 -5.35 -8.59 -10.26
N LEU A 84 -6.53 -8.04 -10.54
CA LEU A 84 -7.59 -8.77 -11.23
C LEU A 84 -7.15 -9.19 -12.63
N GLU A 85 -6.53 -8.28 -13.40
CA GLU A 85 -5.97 -8.57 -14.73
C GLU A 85 -4.89 -9.65 -14.67
N ASP A 86 -3.97 -9.59 -13.69
CA ASP A 86 -2.94 -10.63 -13.56
C ASP A 86 -3.56 -12.01 -13.22
N LEU A 87 -4.68 -12.02 -12.48
CA LEU A 87 -5.42 -13.24 -12.13
C LEU A 87 -6.35 -13.74 -13.24
N GLN A 88 -6.59 -12.96 -14.31
CA GLN A 88 -7.29 -13.39 -15.52
C GLN A 88 -6.40 -14.32 -16.33
N CYS A 89 -6.36 -15.59 -15.91
CA CYS A 89 -5.64 -16.68 -16.57
C CYS A 89 -6.61 -17.82 -16.86
N ASP A 90 -6.42 -18.50 -18.00
CA ASP A 90 -7.25 -19.64 -18.40
C ASP A 90 -7.03 -20.87 -17.52
N SER A 91 -5.79 -21.07 -17.02
CA SER A 91 -5.45 -22.18 -16.12
C SER A 91 -5.78 -21.84 -14.65
N PRO A 92 -6.61 -22.66 -13.97
CA PRO A 92 -6.86 -22.55 -12.54
C PRO A 92 -5.58 -22.69 -11.69
N GLU A 93 -4.64 -23.54 -12.10
CA GLU A 93 -3.37 -23.77 -11.41
C GLU A 93 -2.50 -22.52 -11.47
N LEU A 94 -2.40 -21.89 -12.65
CA LEU A 94 -1.67 -20.66 -12.83
C LEU A 94 -2.27 -19.52 -11.99
N ARG A 95 -3.61 -19.38 -12.00
CA ARG A 95 -4.31 -18.39 -11.18
C ARG A 95 -4.02 -18.57 -9.69
N ARG A 96 -4.09 -19.81 -9.18
CA ARG A 96 -3.74 -20.12 -7.78
C ARG A 96 -2.28 -19.79 -7.46
N ARG A 97 -1.35 -20.08 -8.38
CA ARG A 97 0.07 -19.76 -8.22
C ARG A 97 0.30 -18.25 -8.13
N LYS A 98 -0.32 -17.47 -9.02
CA LYS A 98 -0.25 -16.00 -9.00
C LYS A 98 -0.88 -15.41 -7.74
N LEU A 99 -2.04 -15.91 -7.33
CA LEU A 99 -2.69 -15.49 -6.08
C LEU A 99 -1.78 -15.72 -4.86
N ARG A 100 -1.12 -16.87 -4.77
CA ARG A 100 -0.14 -17.12 -3.71
C ARG A 100 1.03 -16.14 -3.76
N ALA A 101 1.49 -15.75 -4.95
CA ALA A 101 2.59 -14.78 -5.11
C ALA A 101 2.29 -13.43 -4.42
N TYR A 102 1.04 -12.97 -4.45
CA TYR A 102 0.61 -11.75 -3.75
C TYR A 102 0.69 -11.82 -2.22
N GLY A 103 0.76 -13.03 -1.63
CA GLY A 103 0.95 -13.23 -0.19
C GLY A 103 2.42 -13.35 0.27
N HIS A 104 3.39 -13.32 -0.65
CA HIS A 104 4.82 -13.38 -0.29
C HIS A 104 5.43 -12.07 0.28
N PRO A 105 5.04 -10.85 -0.15
CA PRO A 105 5.59 -9.64 0.45
C PRO A 105 5.09 -9.49 1.90
N ALA A 106 5.92 -8.90 2.75
CA ALA A 106 5.53 -8.59 4.13
C ALA A 106 4.41 -7.53 4.19
N LEU A 107 4.30 -6.69 3.16
CA LEU A 107 3.21 -5.75 2.99
C LEU A 107 2.72 -5.73 1.53
N LEU A 108 1.45 -6.07 1.33
CA LEU A 108 0.75 -5.85 0.06
C LEU A 108 -0.13 -4.61 0.20
N CYS A 109 0.15 -3.58 -0.60
CA CYS A 109 -0.67 -2.39 -0.70
C CYS A 109 -1.55 -2.50 -1.95
N ILE A 110 -2.87 -2.44 -1.74
CA ILE A 110 -3.88 -2.46 -2.80
C ILE A 110 -4.52 -1.08 -2.83
N ASP A 111 -4.35 -0.39 -3.95
CA ASP A 111 -4.97 0.92 -4.20
C ASP A 111 -6.11 0.76 -5.20
N GLU A 112 -7.09 1.65 -5.13
CA GLU A 112 -8.10 1.78 -6.18
C GLU A 112 -7.64 2.83 -7.17
N VAL A 113 -7.86 2.58 -8.47
CA VAL A 113 -7.78 3.67 -9.45
C VAL A 113 -8.99 4.55 -9.18
N GLY A 114 -8.75 5.81 -8.79
CA GLY A 114 -9.80 6.79 -8.51
C GLY A 114 -10.73 7.04 -9.68
#